data_AF-A0AAN7CDC9-F1
#
_entry.id   AF-A0AAN7CDC9-F1
#
_cell.length_a   1.000
_cell.length_b   1.000
_cell.length_c   1.000
_cell.angle_alpha   90.00
_cell.angle_beta   90.00
_cell.angle_gamma   90.00
#
_symmetry.space_group_name_H-M   'P 1'
#
loop_
_entity.id
_entity.type
_entity.pdbx_description
1 polymer ?
#
loop_
_entity_poly.entity_id
_entity_poly.type
_entity_poly.pdbx_seq_one_letter_code
_entity_poly.pdbx_strand_id
1 'polypeptide(L)'
;MAKDMSLQALDRPEKLQDLLKEDRGDDCLPCKIVGGGAFLGLAAYSYISGQSQLEQQRAKILASGSRFGMRSRSLAITGISLGLAWLGIWRLAK
;
A
#
# COMPACT_ATOMS: atom_id res chain seq x y z
N MET A 1 -50.48 3.89 -20.51
CA MET A 1 -49.67 2.89 -21.23
C MET A 1 -48.24 2.96 -20.71
N ALA A 2 -48.00 2.42 -19.51
CA ALA A 2 -46.73 2.58 -18.78
C ALA A 2 -46.19 1.22 -18.28
N LYS A 3 -46.23 0.18 -19.13
CA LYS A 3 -45.85 -1.19 -18.71
C LYS A 3 -44.88 -1.93 -19.65
N ASP A 4 -44.45 -1.32 -20.74
CA ASP A 4 -43.57 -2.01 -21.71
C ASP A 4 -42.11 -1.52 -21.69
N MET A 5 -41.80 -0.45 -20.95
CA MET A 5 -40.45 0.13 -20.88
C MET A 5 -39.53 -0.54 -19.84
N SER A 6 -39.78 -1.79 -19.42
CA SER A 6 -38.99 -2.42 -18.33
C SER A 6 -38.58 -3.88 -18.53
N LEU A 7 -39.02 -4.57 -19.59
CA LEU A 7 -38.61 -5.97 -19.83
C LEU A 7 -37.48 -6.08 -20.86
N GLN A 8 -37.56 -5.33 -21.97
CA GLN A 8 -36.50 -5.32 -22.99
C GLN A 8 -35.20 -4.64 -22.53
N ALA A 9 -35.28 -3.74 -21.54
CA ALA A 9 -34.11 -3.14 -20.91
C ALA A 9 -33.39 -4.12 -19.95
N LEU A 10 -34.10 -5.11 -19.41
CA LEU A 10 -33.59 -6.10 -18.46
C LEU A 10 -33.05 -7.36 -19.14
N ASP A 11 -33.47 -7.63 -20.38
CA ASP A 11 -33.07 -8.81 -21.18
C ASP A 11 -31.80 -8.57 -22.02
N ARG A 12 -31.20 -7.37 -21.97
CA ARG A 12 -29.91 -7.16 -22.63
C ARG A 12 -28.81 -7.83 -21.82
N PRO A 13 -28.07 -8.80 -22.39
CA PRO A 13 -26.84 -9.27 -21.76
C PRO A 13 -25.84 -8.13 -21.81
N GLU A 14 -25.70 -7.43 -20.69
CA GLU A 14 -24.60 -6.50 -20.44
C GLU A 14 -23.29 -7.17 -20.87
N LYS A 15 -22.49 -6.49 -21.69
CA LYS A 15 -21.22 -7.06 -22.13
C LYS A 15 -20.34 -7.22 -20.91
N LEU A 16 -19.99 -8.47 -20.61
CA LEU A 16 -19.09 -8.83 -19.50
C LEU A 16 -17.80 -7.98 -19.48
N GLN A 17 -17.32 -7.59 -20.66
CA GLN A 17 -16.14 -6.73 -20.84
C GLN A 17 -16.32 -5.34 -20.21
N ASP A 18 -17.52 -4.77 -20.33
CA ASP A 18 -17.87 -3.43 -19.87
C ASP A 18 -18.10 -3.46 -18.35
N LEU A 19 -18.75 -4.51 -17.84
CA LEU A 19 -18.87 -4.75 -16.39
C LEU A 19 -17.50 -4.98 -15.72
N LEU A 20 -16.62 -5.77 -16.33
CA LEU A 20 -15.25 -5.94 -15.83
C LEU A 20 -14.43 -4.65 -15.90
N LYS A 21 -14.77 -3.72 -16.80
CA LYS A 21 -14.09 -2.42 -16.90
C LYS A 21 -14.56 -1.49 -15.79
N GLU A 22 -15.85 -1.49 -15.49
CA GLU A 22 -16.45 -0.72 -14.41
C GLU A 22 -15.96 -1.22 -13.04
N ASP A 23 -15.86 -2.54 -12.85
CA ASP A 23 -15.40 -3.17 -11.60
C ASP A 23 -13.87 -3.12 -11.43
N ARG A 24 -13.11 -2.94 -12.53
CA ARG A 24 -11.64 -2.73 -12.47
C ARG A 24 -11.22 -1.28 -12.22
N GLY A 25 -12.16 -0.33 -12.29
CA GLY A 25 -11.87 1.10 -12.38
C GLY A 25 -11.19 1.66 -11.14
N ASP A 26 -11.65 1.28 -9.95
CA ASP A 26 -11.24 1.91 -8.70
C ASP A 26 -11.29 0.92 -7.53
N ASP A 27 -10.25 0.90 -6.69
CA ASP A 27 -10.35 0.27 -5.38
C ASP A 27 -11.54 0.92 -4.63
N CYS A 28 -12.48 0.14 -4.09
CA CYS A 28 -13.55 0.70 -3.26
C CYS A 28 -12.94 1.58 -2.14
N LEU A 29 -13.62 2.65 -1.73
CA LEU A 29 -13.21 3.49 -0.58
C LEU A 29 -12.67 2.68 0.62
N PRO A 30 -13.34 1.62 1.10
CA PRO A 30 -12.80 0.77 2.16
C PRO A 30 -11.49 0.08 1.79
N CYS A 31 -11.34 -0.40 0.55
CA CYS A 31 -10.10 -1.02 0.05
C CYS A 31 -8.94 -0.02 -0.01
N LYS A 32 -9.20 1.24 -0.40
CA LYS A 32 -8.19 2.31 -0.37
C LYS A 32 -7.75 2.62 1.06
N ILE A 33 -8.70 2.75 1.99
CA ILE A 33 -8.40 3.02 3.40
C ILE A 33 -7.63 1.87 4.05
N VAL A 34 -8.09 0.64 3.88
CA VAL A 34 -7.44 -0.54 4.49
C VAL A 34 -6.06 -0.77 3.85
N GLY A 35 -5.98 -0.79 2.52
CA GLY A 35 -4.72 -1.00 1.81
C GLY A 35 -3.71 0.11 2.06
N GLY A 36 -4.13 1.37 1.89
CA GLY A 36 -3.30 2.54 2.14
C GLY A 36 -2.89 2.66 3.60
N GLY A 37 -3.84 2.48 4.53
CA GLY A 37 -3.59 2.49 5.96
C GLY A 37 -2.61 1.40 6.41
N ALA A 38 -2.71 0.19 5.84
CA ALA A 38 -1.76 -0.89 6.12
C ALA A 38 -0.33 -0.52 5.69
N PHE A 39 -0.15 0.02 4.49
CA PHE A 39 1.17 0.45 4.00
C PHE A 39 1.76 1.60 4.82
N LEU A 40 0.94 2.61 5.18
CA LEU A 40 1.37 3.71 6.03
C LEU A 40 1.71 3.24 7.45
N GLY A 41 0.90 2.35 8.03
CA GLY A 41 1.15 1.75 9.34
C GLY A 41 2.44 0.94 9.37
N LEU A 42 2.68 0.13 8.34
CA LEU A 42 3.94 -0.61 8.18
C LEU A 42 5.12 0.33 7.99
N ALA A 43 4.98 1.41 7.20
CA ALA A 43 6.04 2.40 7.04
C ALA A 43 6.46 3.02 8.38
N ALA A 44 5.48 3.48 9.16
CA ALA A 44 5.75 4.07 10.48
C ALA A 44 6.36 3.04 11.44
N TYR A 45 5.78 1.83 11.49
CA TYR A 45 6.27 0.76 12.35
C TYR A 45 7.70 0.34 12.00
N SER A 46 8.00 0.12 10.72
CA SER A 46 9.33 -0.25 10.24
C SER A 46 10.37 0.82 10.55
N TYR A 47 10.02 2.10 10.42
CA TYR A 47 10.93 3.18 10.74
C TYR A 47 11.25 3.22 12.24
N ILE A 48 10.23 3.25 13.09
CA ILE A 48 10.41 3.38 14.54
C ILE A 48 11.10 2.14 15.12
N SER A 49 10.59 0.94 14.79
CA SER A 49 11.15 -0.31 15.31
C SER A 49 12.51 -0.65 14.69
N GLY A 50 12.75 -0.27 13.44
CA GLY A 50 14.03 -0.51 12.77
C GLY A 50 15.14 0.35 13.34
N GLN A 51 14.86 1.63 13.62
CA GLN A 51 15.84 2.54 14.22
C GLN A 51 16.12 2.18 15.69
N SER A 52 15.10 1.78 16.46
CA SER A 52 15.31 1.34 17.84
C SER A 52 16.17 0.08 17.93
N GLN A 53 15.96 -0.89 17.04
CA GLN A 53 16.81 -2.09 16.94
C GLN A 53 18.25 -1.75 16.55
N LEU A 54 18.46 -0.79 15.65
CA LEU A 54 19.80 -0.34 15.28
C LEU A 54 20.56 0.31 16.44
N GLU A 55 19.90 1.17 17.21
CA GLU A 55 20.53 1.81 18.38
C GLU A 55 20.87 0.78 19.46
N GLN A 56 19.98 -0.18 19.73
CA GLN A 56 20.27 -1.26 20.69
C GLN A 56 21.47 -2.13 20.27
N GLN A 57 21.66 -2.32 18.96
CA GLN A 57 22.76 -3.12 18.42
C GLN A 57 24.01 -2.29 18.07
N ARG A 58 23.99 -0.98 18.35
CA ARG A 58 25.06 -0.05 17.98
C ARG A 58 26.43 -0.48 18.47
N ALA A 59 26.55 -0.89 19.73
CA ALA A 59 27.80 -1.36 20.31
C ALA A 59 28.34 -2.62 19.61
N LYS A 60 27.45 -3.56 19.27
CA LYS A 60 27.80 -4.80 18.54
C LYS A 60 28.24 -4.48 17.10
N ILE A 61 27.56 -3.54 16.45
CA ILE A 61 27.89 -3.11 15.08
C ILE A 61 29.26 -2.43 15.03
N LEU A 62 29.55 -1.54 15.99
CA LEU A 62 30.85 -0.87 16.08
C LEU A 62 31.97 -1.87 16.40
N ALA A 63 31.72 -2.84 17.28
CA ALA A 63 32.66 -3.91 17.59
C ALA A 63 32.91 -4.87 16.41
N SER A 64 31.94 -5.03 15.49
CA SER A 64 32.02 -6.00 14.39
C SER A 64 32.99 -5.63 13.26
N GLY A 65 33.50 -4.40 13.22
CA GLY A 65 34.42 -3.94 12.16
C GLY A 65 33.84 -4.02 10.73
N SER A 66 32.51 -4.12 10.60
CA SER A 66 31.84 -4.35 9.32
C SER A 66 32.06 -3.19 8.35
N ARG A 67 32.38 -3.52 7.07
CA ARG A 67 32.46 -2.56 5.96
C ARG A 67 31.14 -1.81 5.72
N PHE A 68 30.02 -2.40 6.11
CA PHE A 68 28.71 -1.77 6.11
C PHE A 68 28.41 -1.25 7.52
N GLY A 69 28.61 0.05 7.71
CA GLY A 69 28.43 0.72 9.00
C GLY A 69 26.97 0.88 9.43
N MET A 70 26.77 1.72 10.43
CA MET A 70 25.43 2.02 10.97
C MET A 70 24.56 2.78 9.94
N ARG A 71 25.19 3.68 9.16
CA ARG A 71 24.53 4.51 8.16
C ARG A 71 23.87 3.71 7.04
N SER A 72 24.52 2.67 6.51
CA SER A 72 23.92 1.87 5.42
C SER A 72 22.67 1.13 5.89
N ARG A 73 22.68 0.62 7.12
CA ARG A 73 21.51 -0.05 7.72
C ARG A 73 20.36 0.94 7.97
N SER A 74 20.67 2.13 8.49
CA SER A 74 19.66 3.17 8.70
C SER A 74 19.05 3.69 7.39
N LEU A 75 19.88 3.84 6.35
CA LEU A 75 19.41 4.20 5.00
C LEU A 75 18.51 3.11 4.39
N ALA A 76 18.83 1.83 4.60
CA ALA A 76 17.97 0.73 4.13
C ALA A 76 16.59 0.76 4.80
N ILE A 77 16.53 0.94 6.12
CA ILE A 77 15.27 1.03 6.87
C ILE A 77 14.47 2.26 6.43
N THR A 78 15.14 3.40 6.29
CA THR A 78 14.51 4.64 5.81
C THR A 78 13.97 4.46 4.39
N GLY A 79 14.73 3.84 3.48
CA GLY A 79 14.31 3.58 2.12
C GLY A 79 13.10 2.66 2.03
N ILE A 80 13.08 1.56 2.79
CA ILE A 80 11.91 0.67 2.88
C ILE A 80 10.69 1.41 3.41
N SER A 81 10.88 2.19 4.49
CA SER A 81 9.78 2.94 5.12
C SER A 81 9.21 3.99 4.16
N LEU A 82 10.07 4.72 3.44
CA LEU A 82 9.63 5.67 2.41
C LEU A 82 8.93 4.99 1.24
N GLY A 83 9.42 3.83 0.80
CA GLY A 83 8.78 3.04 -0.27
C GLY A 83 7.37 2.59 0.13
N LEU A 84 7.21 2.10 1.36
CA LEU A 84 5.90 1.72 1.90
C LEU A 84 4.98 2.94 2.04
N ALA A 85 5.50 4.06 2.55
CA ALA A 85 4.72 5.29 2.66
C ALA A 85 4.23 5.79 1.29
N TRP A 86 5.12 5.78 0.30
CA TRP A 86 4.81 6.15 -1.08
C TRP A 86 3.71 5.26 -1.68
N LEU A 87 3.83 3.93 -1.54
CA LEU A 87 2.81 3.00 -2.01
C LEU A 87 1.46 3.20 -1.31
N GLY A 88 1.48 3.49 0.00
CA GLY A 88 0.27 3.78 0.77
C GLY A 88 -0.42 5.06 0.31
N ILE A 89 0.33 6.16 0.12
CA ILE A 89 -0.20 7.43 -0.39
C ILE A 89 -0.70 7.28 -1.82
N TRP A 90 0.05 6.60 -2.69
CA TRP A 90 -0.32 6.37 -4.08
C TRP A 90 -1.64 5.59 -4.19
N ARG A 91 -1.86 4.60 -3.32
CA ARG A 91 -3.10 3.82 -3.27
C ARG A 91 -4.30 4.60 -2.69
N LEU A 92 -4.05 5.63 -1.87
CA LEU A 92 -5.10 6.52 -1.37
C LEU A 92 -5.47 7.62 -2.37
N ALA A 93 -4.50 8.05 -3.18
CA ALA A 93 -4.66 9.15 -4.13
C ALA A 93 -5.14 8.70 -5.53
N LYS A 94 -4.90 7.44 -5.89
CA LYS A 94 -5.51 6.79 -7.06
C LYS A 94 -6.89 6.29 -6.67
#